data_AF-A0A2D6WL74-F1
#
_entry.id   AF-A0A2D6WL74-F1
#
_cell.length_a   1.000
_cell.length_b   1.000
_cell.length_c   1.000
_cell.angle_alpha   90.00
_cell.angle_beta   90.00
_cell.angle_gamma   90.00
#
_symmetry.space_group_name_H-M   'P 1'
#
loop_
_entity.id
_entity.type
_entity.pdbx_description
1 polymer ?
#
loop_
_entity_poly.entity_id
_entity_poly.type
_entity_poly.pdbx_seq_one_letter_code
_entity_poly.pdbx_strand_id
1 'polypeptide(L)'
;MENIIKEGRTRREFLKGAGAVMAGGVVVGVVGSQLACEELPGVANWWTAGSAPAAMAPKAAAYLVYDQLKCDGCNTCVLACSAVHEGVQSLSLGRL
;
A
#
# COMPACT_ATOMS: atom_id res chain seq x y z
N MET A 1 5.44 -13.17 27.47
CA MET A 1 6.10 -12.11 26.66
C MET A 1 6.85 -11.13 27.58
N GLU A 2 7.10 -11.52 28.85
CA GLU A 2 7.66 -10.65 29.89
C GLU A 2 9.20 -10.65 29.97
N ASN A 3 9.90 -11.48 29.20
CA ASN A 3 11.37 -11.61 29.31
C ASN A 3 12.16 -10.52 28.56
N ILE A 4 11.51 -9.68 27.76
CA ILE A 4 12.18 -8.63 26.96
C ILE A 4 12.48 -7.37 27.79
N ILE A 5 11.80 -7.16 28.92
CA ILE A 5 11.90 -5.92 29.71
C ILE A 5 13.09 -5.96 30.69
N LYS A 6 13.56 -7.14 31.12
CA LYS A 6 14.61 -7.26 32.15
C LYS A 6 16.02 -6.97 31.63
N GLU A 7 16.22 -7.05 30.33
CA GLU A 7 17.54 -6.99 29.70
C GLU A 7 17.49 -5.89 28.64
N GLY A 8 17.84 -4.66 29.05
CA GLY A 8 17.61 -3.42 28.32
C GLY A 8 18.24 -3.37 26.92
N ARG A 9 17.64 -4.04 25.94
CA ARG A 9 17.99 -3.88 24.53
C ARG A 9 17.33 -2.61 24.01
N THR A 10 18.16 -1.63 23.68
CA THR A 10 17.69 -0.38 23.07
C THR A 10 16.92 -0.66 21.78
N ARG A 11 15.91 0.17 21.46
CA ARG A 11 15.05 0.04 20.27
C ARG A 11 15.85 -0.18 18.97
N ARG A 12 17.06 0.35 18.90
CA ARG A 12 17.99 0.18 17.77
C ARG A 12 18.51 -1.25 17.63
N GLU A 13 18.83 -1.94 18.72
CA GLU A 13 19.28 -3.33 18.70
C GLU A 13 18.14 -4.29 18.33
N PHE A 14 16.91 -3.97 18.74
CA PHE A 14 15.72 -4.68 18.26
C PHE A 14 15.54 -4.53 16.74
N LEU A 15 15.66 -3.30 16.22
CA LEU A 15 15.52 -3.05 14.78
C LEU A 15 16.63 -3.71 13.95
N LYS A 16 17.87 -3.77 14.45
CA LYS A 16 18.96 -4.52 13.80
C LYS A 16 18.64 -6.02 13.74
N GLY A 17 18.13 -6.61 14.82
CA GLY A 17 17.74 -8.02 14.85
C GLY A 17 16.55 -8.33 13.95
N ALA A 18 15.51 -7.49 13.98
CA ALA A 18 14.33 -7.63 13.12
C ALA A 18 14.68 -7.51 11.63
N GLY A 19 15.58 -6.58 11.26
CA GLY A 19 16.04 -6.41 9.88
C GLY A 19 16.80 -7.64 9.36
N ALA A 20 17.61 -8.28 10.20
CA ALA A 20 18.35 -9.50 9.83
C ALA A 20 17.41 -10.68 9.55
N VAL A 21 16.33 -10.83 10.33
CA VAL A 21 15.33 -11.89 10.14
C VAL A 21 14.53 -11.68 8.85
N MET A 22 14.18 -10.43 8.51
CA MET A 22 13.50 -10.12 7.25
C MET A 22 14.39 -10.39 6.02
N ALA A 23 15.67 -10.01 6.09
CA ALA A 23 16.61 -10.26 4.99
C ALA A 23 16.85 -11.77 4.78
N GLY A 24 17.05 -12.54 5.86
CA GLY A 24 17.21 -13.99 5.78
C GLY A 24 15.93 -14.72 5.33
N GLY A 25 14.77 -14.27 5.83
CA GLY A 25 13.47 -14.83 5.46
C GLY A 25 13.07 -14.57 4.01
N VAL A 26 13.43 -13.41 3.45
CA VAL A 26 13.21 -13.13 2.01
C VAL A 26 14.14 -13.97 1.14
N VAL A 27 15.40 -14.22 1.51
CA VAL A 27 16.28 -15.08 0.71
C VAL A 27 15.79 -16.54 0.71
N VAL A 28 15.41 -17.07 1.87
CA VAL A 28 14.87 -18.44 1.94
C VAL A 28 13.47 -18.53 1.31
N GLY A 29 12.63 -17.51 1.48
CA GLY A 29 11.29 -17.44 0.89
C GLY A 29 11.32 -17.24 -0.64
N VAL A 30 12.23 -16.42 -1.17
CA VAL A 30 12.34 -16.15 -2.62
C VAL A 30 13.06 -17.28 -3.36
N VAL A 31 14.05 -17.95 -2.75
CA VAL A 31 14.66 -19.14 -3.36
C VAL A 31 13.73 -20.35 -3.22
N GLY A 32 13.07 -20.52 -2.07
CA GLY A 32 12.07 -21.58 -1.87
C GLY A 32 10.83 -21.42 -2.75
N SER A 33 10.37 -20.19 -2.98
CA SER A 33 9.21 -19.89 -3.84
C SER A 33 9.53 -19.93 -5.33
N GLN A 34 10.80 -19.88 -5.74
CA GLN A 34 11.19 -20.05 -7.16
C GLN A 34 11.18 -21.53 -7.58
N LEU A 35 11.29 -22.47 -6.65
CA LEU A 35 11.19 -23.91 -6.95
C LEU A 35 9.75 -24.42 -6.98
N ALA A 36 8.79 -23.62 -6.52
CA ALA A 36 7.36 -23.94 -6.50
C ALA A 36 6.54 -23.11 -7.51
N CYS A 37 7.16 -22.70 -8.62
CA CYS A 37 6.45 -22.10 -9.77
C CYS A 37 5.58 -23.18 -10.47
N GLU A 38 4.48 -23.57 -9.84
CA GLU A 38 3.25 -23.81 -10.59
C GLU A 38 2.50 -22.48 -10.66
N GLU A 39 2.37 -21.99 -11.89
CA GLU A 39 1.66 -20.76 -12.22
C GLU A 39 0.18 -20.94 -11.88
N LEU A 40 -0.26 -20.41 -10.75
CA LEU A 40 -1.68 -20.38 -10.40
C LEU A 40 -2.42 -19.55 -11.46
N PRO A 41 -3.31 -20.17 -12.26
CA PRO A 41 -4.03 -19.43 -13.28
C PRO A 41 -5.01 -18.47 -12.61
N GLY A 42 -4.89 -17.17 -12.89
CA GLY A 42 -5.91 -16.17 -12.54
C GLY A 42 -5.49 -15.07 -11.57
N VAL A 43 -4.26 -15.05 -11.05
CA VAL A 43 -3.74 -13.89 -10.31
C VAL A 43 -2.96 -12.98 -11.23
N ALA A 44 -3.66 -12.06 -11.90
CA ALA A 44 -3.03 -10.95 -12.61
C ALA A 44 -2.29 -10.07 -11.59
N ASN A 45 -0.99 -10.30 -11.44
CA ASN A 45 -0.10 -9.46 -10.67
C ASN A 45 0.31 -8.26 -11.55
N TRP A 46 -0.19 -7.08 -11.19
CA TRP A 46 0.04 -5.77 -11.83
C TRP A 46 1.53 -5.32 -11.90
N TRP A 47 2.47 -6.18 -11.53
CA TRP A 47 3.88 -5.85 -11.31
C TRP A 47 4.87 -6.84 -11.96
N THR A 48 4.44 -7.93 -12.59
CA THR A 48 5.39 -8.85 -13.25
C THR A 48 5.90 -8.26 -14.56
N ALA A 49 7.20 -8.41 -14.81
CA ALA A 49 7.92 -7.91 -15.99
C ALA A 49 7.46 -8.49 -17.36
N GLY A 50 6.37 -9.27 -17.38
CA GLY A 50 5.72 -9.81 -18.57
C GLY A 50 4.26 -9.41 -18.71
N SER A 51 3.68 -8.62 -17.79
CA SER A 51 2.38 -8.00 -18.04
C SER A 51 2.55 -7.05 -19.22
N ALA A 52 1.79 -7.27 -20.31
CA ALA A 52 1.66 -6.30 -21.40
C ALA A 52 1.53 -4.92 -20.75
N PRO A 53 2.31 -3.90 -21.16
CA PRO A 53 2.29 -2.61 -20.50
C PRO A 53 0.83 -2.19 -20.46
N ALA A 54 0.22 -2.25 -19.27
CA ALA A 54 -1.13 -1.73 -19.06
C ALA A 54 -1.02 -0.32 -19.61
N ALA A 55 -1.69 -0.05 -20.73
CA ALA A 55 -1.46 1.11 -21.57
C ALA A 55 -1.25 2.29 -20.63
N MET A 56 0.02 2.75 -20.55
CA MET A 56 0.49 3.59 -19.45
C MET A 56 -0.54 4.71 -19.30
N ALA A 57 -1.19 4.78 -18.13
CA ALA A 57 -2.27 5.71 -17.92
C ALA A 57 -1.81 7.10 -18.40
N PRO A 58 -2.67 7.87 -19.09
CA PRO A 58 -2.25 9.12 -19.67
C PRO A 58 -1.60 9.99 -18.59
N LYS A 59 -0.51 10.67 -18.95
CA LYS A 59 0.20 11.55 -18.02
C LYS A 59 -0.80 12.53 -17.42
N ALA A 60 -0.91 12.53 -16.09
CA ALA A 60 -1.78 13.48 -15.40
C ALA A 60 -1.37 14.93 -15.75
N ALA A 61 -2.35 15.76 -16.13
CA ALA A 61 -2.11 17.15 -16.47
C ALA A 61 -1.81 18.02 -15.23
N ALA A 62 -2.30 17.59 -14.06
CA ALA A 62 -2.15 18.28 -12.80
C ALA A 62 -2.18 17.27 -11.64
N TYR A 63 -1.82 17.74 -10.45
CA TYR A 63 -1.89 16.99 -9.20
C TYR A 63 -2.72 17.76 -8.17
N LEU A 64 -3.42 17.03 -7.31
CA LEU A 64 -4.14 17.59 -6.17
C LEU A 64 -3.16 17.78 -5.01
N VAL A 65 -3.11 18.99 -4.45
CA VAL A 65 -2.36 19.27 -3.22
C VAL A 65 -3.32 19.16 -2.04
N TYR A 66 -3.08 18.17 -1.19
CA TYR A 66 -3.88 17.93 0.01
C TYR A 66 -2.99 18.02 1.26
N ASP A 67 -3.25 19.02 2.09
CA ASP A 67 -2.56 19.23 3.37
C ASP A 67 -3.36 18.58 4.49
N GLN A 68 -2.90 17.41 4.94
CA GLN A 68 -3.55 16.63 6.00
C GLN A 68 -3.62 17.37 7.33
N LEU A 69 -2.70 18.30 7.61
CA LEU A 69 -2.69 19.05 8.86
C LEU A 69 -3.77 20.15 8.90
N LYS A 70 -4.30 20.53 7.73
CA LYS A 70 -5.40 21.50 7.61
C LYS A 70 -6.75 20.85 7.39
N CYS A 71 -6.81 19.54 7.15
CA CYS A 71 -8.06 18.83 6.95
C CYS A 71 -8.80 18.66 8.28
N ASP A 72 -10.08 19.03 8.31
CA ASP A 72 -10.99 18.87 9.45
C ASP A 72 -11.82 17.57 9.37
N GLY A 73 -11.68 16.81 8.28
CA GLY A 73 -12.45 15.58 8.06
C GLY A 73 -13.93 15.80 7.77
N CYS A 74 -14.34 17.00 7.31
CA CYS A 74 -15.75 17.31 7.09
C CYS A 74 -16.42 16.56 5.91
N ASN A 75 -15.65 15.84 5.08
CA ASN A 75 -16.13 15.12 3.88
C ASN A 75 -16.85 15.99 2.83
N THR A 76 -16.70 17.32 2.89
CA THR A 76 -17.29 18.24 1.90
C THR A 76 -16.76 18.00 0.50
N CYS A 77 -15.51 17.57 0.37
CA CYS A 77 -14.89 17.21 -0.90
C CYS A 77 -15.56 15.98 -1.55
N VAL A 78 -15.95 14.98 -0.76
CA VAL A 78 -16.73 13.81 -1.22
C VAL A 78 -18.13 14.24 -1.67
N LEU A 79 -18.79 15.08 -0.87
CA LEU A 79 -20.11 15.61 -1.18
C LEU A 79 -20.09 16.47 -2.45
N ALA A 80 -19.08 17.31 -2.64
CA ALA A 80 -18.89 18.10 -3.85
C ALA A 80 -18.77 17.21 -5.09
N CYS A 81 -17.99 16.12 -5.01
CA CYS A 81 -17.89 15.13 -6.09
C CYS A 81 -19.28 14.56 -6.46
N SER A 82 -20.06 14.12 -5.46
CA SER A 82 -21.41 13.61 -5.70
C SER A 82 -22.37 14.65 -6.28
N ALA A 83 -22.27 15.93 -5.87
CA ALA A 83 -23.07 17.02 -6.45
C ALA A 83 -22.83 17.14 -7.95
N VAL A 84 -21.56 17.19 -8.33
CA VAL A 84 -21.17 17.50 -9.71
C VAL A 84 -21.52 16.34 -10.65
N HIS A 85 -21.35 15.10 -10.19
CA HIS A 85 -21.52 13.93 -11.04
C HIS A 85 -22.91 13.32 -10.99
N GLU A 86 -23.59 13.35 -9.83
CA GLU A 86 -24.88 12.69 -9.64
C GLU A 86 -26.03 13.67 -9.39
N GLY A 87 -25.73 14.97 -9.17
CA GLY A 87 -26.72 16.00 -8.86
C GLY A 87 -27.30 15.92 -7.44
N VAL A 88 -26.77 15.04 -6.59
CA VAL A 88 -27.25 14.80 -5.23
C VAL A 88 -26.08 14.80 -4.25
N GLN A 89 -26.26 15.41 -3.08
CA GLN A 89 -25.28 15.34 -1.99
C GLN A 89 -25.38 13.99 -1.29
N SER A 90 -24.43 13.08 -1.56
CA SER A 90 -24.41 11.75 -0.96
C SER A 90 -23.00 11.24 -0.71
N LEU A 91 -22.74 10.79 0.52
CA LEU A 91 -21.46 10.18 0.89
C LEU A 91 -21.24 8.82 0.23
N SER A 92 -22.29 8.08 -0.09
CA SER A 92 -22.17 6.76 -0.74
C SER A 92 -21.86 6.86 -2.23
N LEU A 93 -22.16 8.01 -2.84
CA LEU A 93 -21.96 8.23 -4.28
C LEU A 93 -20.70 9.05 -4.59
N GLY A 94 -20.21 9.85 -3.64
CA GLY A 94 -19.02 10.68 -3.82
C GLY A 94 -17.71 9.87 -3.84
N ARG A 95 -16.69 10.39 -4.54
CA ARG A 95 -15.34 9.79 -4.64
C ARG A 95 -14.25 10.85 -4.43
N LEU A 96 -13.06 10.39 -4.05
CA LEU A 96 -11.80 11.15 -3.95
C LEU A 96 -10.66 10.37 -4.59
#